data_AF-A0A2N2YSD6-F1
#
_entry.id   AF-A0A2N2YSD6-F1
#
_cell.length_a   1.000
_cell.length_b   1.000
_cell.length_c   1.000
_cell.angle_alpha   90.00
_cell.angle_beta   90.00
_cell.angle_gamma   90.00
#
_symmetry.space_group_name_H-M   'P 1'
#
loop_
_entity.id
_entity.type
_entity.pdbx_description
1 polymer ?
#
loop_
_entity_poly.entity_id
_entity_poly.type
_entity_poly.pdbx_seq_one_letter_code
_entity_poly.pdbx_strand_id
1 'polypeptide(L)'
;MEINHYFQPIDVDWIESLQNSGRKRLGDVIVAHTSSGAMPDPEQYSLAIIGVPEDRGTVTNMGCAQAPDEVRKHLYRLFSHWNQVSICDLGNLKNGHRLEDTYFAFKEVVAELVRNKVIPIVIGGSQDLTYANYLAYENVGRVINIAAIDPMFDLGHDEHELNSQSYLSRIILHQPNFLFNYTNIGYQTYFVDQESQVLMKNLYFDVFRLGNVRANMEEVEPMVRNADILSIDLASIRHSEAPASEQSSPNGFYGEEMCQICRYAGLSDKLTSIGFYELNPSLDHQGQSAFLYAQMIWYFIDGFVNRQHDFPEQDNDDFVKFTLHVEDFDEELLFLKSKKSSRWWMVVGVKDVVSKKYRRHQFVPCSYDDYQAALNQEIPDRWWKVQQKLM
;
A
#
# COMPACT_ATOMS: atom_id res chain seq x y z
N MET A 1 12.80 11.82 -16.54
CA MET A 1 11.86 12.84 -17.07
C MET A 1 11.79 13.95 -16.03
N GLU A 2 11.82 15.23 -16.38
CA GLU A 2 11.63 16.26 -15.35
C GLU A 2 10.19 16.20 -14.85
N ILE A 3 9.97 15.66 -13.64
CA ILE A 3 8.64 15.60 -13.02
C ILE A 3 8.25 16.91 -12.33
N ASN A 4 9.18 17.88 -12.29
CA ASN A 4 9.08 19.08 -11.48
C ASN A 4 7.89 19.98 -11.86
N HIS A 5 7.54 20.03 -13.15
CA HIS A 5 6.43 20.87 -13.62
C HIS A 5 5.07 20.37 -13.14
N TYR A 6 4.94 19.11 -12.70
CA TYR A 6 3.69 18.56 -12.19
C TYR A 6 3.34 19.04 -10.78
N PHE A 7 4.27 19.63 -10.03
CA PHE A 7 4.06 19.95 -8.62
C PHE A 7 3.84 21.43 -8.35
N GLN A 8 3.02 21.71 -7.35
CA GLN A 8 2.94 22.98 -6.64
C GLN A 8 3.66 22.86 -5.29
N PRO A 9 4.38 23.90 -4.86
CA PRO A 9 5.01 23.92 -3.55
C PRO A 9 3.95 23.86 -2.44
N ILE A 10 4.34 23.33 -1.28
CA ILE A 10 3.50 23.37 -0.09
C ILE A 10 3.65 24.71 0.63
N ASP A 11 2.56 25.13 1.26
CA ASP A 11 2.59 26.21 2.24
C ASP A 11 3.23 25.67 3.54
N VAL A 12 4.17 26.45 4.08
CA VAL A 12 4.96 26.09 5.27
C VAL A 12 4.84 27.12 6.39
N ASP A 13 3.91 28.07 6.31
CA ASP A 13 3.70 29.08 7.37
C ASP A 13 3.40 28.42 8.73
N TRP A 14 2.75 27.25 8.71
CA TRP A 14 2.48 26.45 9.90
C TRP A 14 3.72 25.69 10.44
N ILE A 15 4.76 25.49 9.62
CA ILE A 15 6.04 24.91 10.05
C ILE A 15 6.84 25.94 10.84
N GLU A 16 6.87 27.21 10.41
CA GLU A 16 7.61 28.27 11.11
C GLU A 16 7.09 28.52 12.54
N SER A 17 5.82 28.20 12.80
CA SER A 17 5.21 28.26 14.14
C SER A 17 5.73 27.19 15.11
N LEU A 18 6.48 26.19 14.64
CA LEU A 18 7.00 25.10 15.45
C LEU A 18 8.20 25.58 16.27
N GLN A 19 7.95 25.88 17.55
CA GLN A 19 9.02 26.23 18.49
C GLN A 19 10.12 25.17 18.49
N ASN A 20 11.37 25.62 18.42
CA ASN A 20 12.55 24.78 18.46
C ASN A 20 12.65 24.10 19.84
N SER A 21 12.32 22.81 19.88
CA SER A 21 12.35 22.01 21.12
C SER A 21 13.71 21.39 21.41
N GLY A 22 14.72 21.62 20.56
CA GLY A 22 16.03 20.97 20.61
C GLY A 22 16.02 19.49 20.20
N ARG A 23 14.85 18.92 19.86
CA ARG A 23 14.68 17.55 19.35
C ARG A 23 14.19 17.60 17.91
N LYS A 24 14.76 16.74 17.05
CA LYS A 24 14.40 16.65 15.63
C LYS A 24 12.97 16.15 15.46
N ARG A 25 12.18 16.90 14.69
CA ARG A 25 10.87 16.49 14.18
C ARG A 25 10.99 16.06 12.73
N LEU A 26 9.95 15.42 12.19
CA LEU A 26 9.91 15.06 10.78
C LEU A 26 10.04 16.30 9.88
N GLY A 27 9.41 17.43 10.24
CA GLY A 27 9.57 18.67 9.48
C GLY A 27 11.01 19.23 9.44
N ASP A 28 11.88 18.84 10.38
CA ASP A 28 13.30 19.22 10.37
C ASP A 28 14.16 18.28 9.50
N VAL A 29 13.63 17.10 9.16
CA VAL A 29 14.34 16.04 8.42
C VAL A 29 13.88 15.95 6.96
N ILE A 30 12.60 16.25 6.71
CA ILE A 30 12.01 16.25 5.39
C ILE A 30 12.50 17.47 4.61
N VAL A 31 13.08 17.24 3.44
CA VAL A 31 13.39 18.33 2.49
C VAL A 31 12.17 18.56 1.61
N ALA A 32 11.47 19.66 1.84
CA ALA A 32 10.20 19.96 1.17
C ALA A 32 10.34 20.97 0.04
N HIS A 33 9.54 20.77 -1.02
CA HIS A 33 9.30 21.77 -2.05
C HIS A 33 8.40 22.89 -1.52
N THR A 34 9.00 24.03 -1.17
CA THR A 34 8.30 25.21 -0.64
C THR A 34 8.36 26.38 -1.62
N SER A 35 7.51 27.39 -1.46
CA SER A 35 7.49 28.57 -2.34
C SER A 35 8.80 29.37 -2.32
N SER A 36 9.58 29.26 -1.25
CA SER A 36 10.88 29.93 -1.08
C SER A 36 12.09 29.05 -1.39
N GLY A 37 11.88 27.74 -1.54
CA GLY A 37 12.93 26.74 -1.76
C GLY A 37 12.99 26.20 -3.18
N ALA A 38 14.08 25.52 -3.50
CA ALA A 38 14.15 24.71 -4.73
C ALA A 38 13.43 23.38 -4.52
N MET A 39 12.84 22.83 -5.58
CA MET A 39 12.27 21.49 -5.55
C MET A 39 13.40 20.46 -5.30
N PRO A 40 13.24 19.53 -4.34
CA PRO A 40 14.24 18.50 -4.08
C PRO A 40 14.35 17.55 -5.29
N ASP A 41 15.56 17.11 -5.58
CA ASP A 41 15.82 16.05 -6.56
C ASP A 41 15.46 14.69 -5.93
N PRO A 42 14.35 14.05 -6.34
CA PRO A 42 13.85 12.85 -5.69
C PRO A 42 14.83 11.67 -5.70
N GLU A 43 15.74 11.59 -6.69
CA GLU A 43 16.68 10.48 -6.83
C GLU A 43 17.68 10.37 -5.65
N GLN A 44 17.81 11.42 -4.86
CA GLN A 44 18.69 11.48 -3.69
C GLN A 44 18.03 10.94 -2.41
N TYR A 45 16.75 10.60 -2.48
CA TYR A 45 15.93 10.24 -1.32
C TYR A 45 15.45 8.80 -1.39
N SER A 46 15.17 8.22 -0.22
CA SER A 46 14.61 6.86 -0.14
C SER A 46 13.09 6.88 -0.20
N LEU A 47 12.48 7.95 0.34
CA LEU A 47 11.05 8.14 0.43
C LEU A 47 10.68 9.52 -0.14
N ALA A 48 9.55 9.59 -0.85
CA ALA A 48 8.99 10.83 -1.38
C ALA A 48 7.53 10.98 -0.95
N ILE A 49 7.20 12.03 -0.22
CA ILE A 49 5.82 12.39 0.10
C ILE A 49 5.23 13.13 -1.11
N ILE A 50 4.02 12.74 -1.50
CA ILE A 50 3.28 13.32 -2.62
C ILE A 50 1.85 13.55 -2.17
N GLY A 51 1.40 14.80 -2.24
CA GLY A 51 -0.02 15.11 -2.09
C GLY A 51 -0.72 15.04 -3.45
N VAL A 52 -1.86 14.38 -3.54
CA VAL A 52 -2.68 14.33 -4.76
C VAL A 52 -4.07 14.88 -4.43
N PRO A 53 -4.27 16.21 -4.52
CA PRO A 53 -5.51 16.88 -4.14
C PRO A 53 -6.60 16.71 -5.20
N GLU A 54 -6.94 15.47 -5.53
CA GLU A 54 -7.93 15.09 -6.54
C GLU A 54 -9.11 14.38 -5.86
N ASP A 55 -10.31 14.93 -6.03
CA ASP A 55 -11.56 14.37 -5.52
C ASP A 55 -12.63 14.20 -6.59
N ARG A 56 -12.36 14.54 -7.86
CA ARG A 56 -13.33 14.40 -8.96
C ARG A 56 -13.71 12.94 -9.25
N GLY A 57 -12.90 11.98 -8.79
CA GLY A 57 -13.16 10.55 -8.88
C GLY A 57 -14.03 10.00 -7.74
N THR A 58 -14.37 10.80 -6.72
CA THR A 58 -15.25 10.35 -5.64
C THR A 58 -16.71 10.29 -6.07
N VAL A 59 -17.47 9.35 -5.48
CA VAL A 59 -18.93 9.27 -5.64
C VAL A 59 -19.66 10.16 -4.63
N THR A 60 -19.20 10.15 -3.38
CA THR A 60 -19.90 10.83 -2.27
C THR A 60 -19.00 11.73 -1.42
N ASN A 61 -17.68 11.62 -1.50
CA ASN A 61 -16.74 12.19 -0.53
C ASN A 61 -16.05 13.47 -1.03
N MET A 62 -16.79 14.37 -1.69
CA MET A 62 -16.25 15.65 -2.17
C MET A 62 -15.61 16.45 -1.04
N GLY A 63 -14.44 17.05 -1.29
CA GLY A 63 -13.65 17.75 -0.29
C GLY A 63 -12.43 16.97 0.22
N CYS A 64 -12.30 15.68 -0.11
CA CYS A 64 -11.11 14.88 0.23
C CYS A 64 -9.83 15.39 -0.44
N ALA A 65 -9.92 16.22 -1.49
CA ALA A 65 -8.78 16.92 -2.07
C ALA A 65 -7.99 17.81 -1.09
N GLN A 66 -8.58 18.18 0.06
CA GLN A 66 -7.90 18.97 1.11
C GLN A 66 -7.04 18.11 2.06
N ALA A 67 -7.15 16.78 2.01
CA ALA A 67 -6.44 15.87 2.91
C ALA A 67 -4.91 16.04 2.95
N PRO A 68 -4.20 16.23 1.82
CA PRO A 68 -2.74 16.24 1.83
C PRO A 68 -2.15 17.25 2.80
N ASP A 69 -2.68 18.48 2.80
CA ASP A 69 -2.13 19.56 3.62
C ASP A 69 -2.53 19.42 5.08
N GLU A 70 -3.73 18.91 5.39
CA GLU A 70 -4.14 18.64 6.78
C GLU A 70 -3.30 17.53 7.41
N VAL A 71 -3.03 16.43 6.68
CA VAL A 71 -2.16 15.35 7.18
C VAL A 71 -0.74 15.88 7.42
N ARG A 72 -0.20 16.71 6.52
CA ARG A 72 1.14 17.32 6.68
C ARG A 72 1.28 18.14 7.96
N LYS A 73 0.27 18.94 8.31
CA LYS A 73 0.27 19.76 9.54
C LYS A 73 0.49 18.92 10.80
N HIS A 74 0.01 17.68 10.81
CA HIS A 74 0.24 16.74 11.90
C HIS A 74 1.58 15.99 11.75
N LEU A 75 1.85 15.47 10.55
CA LEU A 75 3.03 14.64 10.26
C LEU A 75 4.34 15.33 10.61
N TYR A 76 4.51 16.58 10.17
CA TYR A 76 5.75 17.33 10.35
C TYR A 76 6.05 17.67 11.81
N ARG A 77 5.03 17.60 12.69
CA ARG A 77 5.16 17.85 14.13
C ARG A 77 5.65 16.63 14.90
N LEU A 78 5.51 15.43 14.34
CA LEU A 78 5.93 14.20 14.98
C LEU A 78 7.46 14.16 15.12
N PHE A 79 7.94 13.59 16.22
CA PHE A 79 9.37 13.45 16.44
C PHE A 79 9.98 12.44 15.47
N SER A 80 11.16 12.77 14.95
CA SER A 80 11.99 11.83 14.20
C SER A 80 13.07 11.27 15.12
N HIS A 81 13.16 9.94 15.18
CA HIS A 81 14.17 9.24 15.97
C HIS A 81 15.25 8.59 15.08
N TRP A 82 15.12 8.71 13.76
CA TRP A 82 16.01 8.07 12.79
C TRP A 82 16.96 9.09 12.18
N ASN A 83 18.24 8.75 12.08
CA ASN A 83 19.25 9.61 11.46
C ASN A 83 19.60 9.19 10.02
N GLN A 84 19.05 8.06 9.55
CA GLN A 84 19.53 7.36 8.35
C GLN A 84 18.52 7.34 7.19
N VAL A 85 17.32 7.90 7.38
CA VAL A 85 16.31 7.99 6.32
C VAL A 85 16.36 9.35 5.65
N SER A 86 16.50 9.35 4.32
CA SER A 86 16.35 10.53 3.48
C SER A 86 14.91 10.59 2.96
N ILE A 87 14.21 11.68 3.31
CA ILE A 87 12.82 11.91 2.92
C ILE A 87 12.73 13.26 2.22
N CYS A 88 12.06 13.31 1.07
CA CYS A 88 11.65 14.54 0.43
C CYS A 88 10.11 14.66 0.41
N ASP A 89 9.61 15.88 0.33
CA ASP A 89 8.20 16.17 0.03
C ASP A 89 8.15 16.97 -1.26
N LEU A 90 7.59 16.35 -2.31
CA LEU A 90 7.52 16.96 -3.64
C LEU A 90 6.43 18.03 -3.75
N GLY A 91 5.57 18.09 -2.73
CA GLY A 91 4.43 18.99 -2.65
C GLY A 91 3.16 18.37 -3.19
N ASN A 92 2.28 19.21 -3.75
CA ASN A 92 0.98 18.78 -4.26
C ASN A 92 1.02 18.65 -5.79
N LEU A 93 0.51 17.53 -6.30
CA LEU A 93 0.32 17.32 -7.73
C LEU A 93 -0.72 18.34 -8.25
N LYS A 94 -0.41 18.96 -9.38
CA LYS A 94 -1.35 19.83 -10.09
C LYS A 94 -2.45 18.97 -10.70
N ASN A 95 -3.70 19.27 -10.36
CA ASN A 95 -4.83 18.70 -11.07
C ASN A 95 -4.80 19.15 -12.53
N GLY A 96 -4.97 18.19 -13.43
CA GLY A 96 -5.13 18.48 -14.85
C GLY A 96 -6.53 19.03 -15.15
N HIS A 97 -6.73 19.50 -16.38
CA HIS A 97 -8.02 20.03 -16.81
C HIS A 97 -9.12 18.97 -16.68
N ARG A 98 -8.81 17.72 -17.03
CA ARG A 98 -9.65 16.56 -16.79
C ARG A 98 -9.03 15.65 -15.74
N LEU A 99 -9.85 14.75 -15.19
CA LEU A 99 -9.40 13.74 -14.23
C LEU A 99 -8.34 12.81 -14.84
N GLU A 100 -8.50 12.45 -16.12
CA GLU A 100 -7.53 11.61 -16.83
C GLU A 100 -6.17 12.28 -17.01
N ASP A 101 -6.13 13.62 -17.10
CA ASP A 101 -4.88 14.38 -17.16
C ASP A 101 -4.14 14.31 -15.81
N THR A 102 -4.87 14.36 -14.69
CA THR A 102 -4.30 14.14 -13.35
C THR A 102 -3.77 12.72 -13.22
N TYR A 103 -4.52 11.71 -13.66
CA TYR A 103 -4.05 10.33 -13.66
C TYR A 103 -2.78 10.15 -14.47
N PHE A 104 -2.69 10.77 -15.65
CA PHE A 104 -1.48 10.74 -16.46
C PHE A 104 -0.28 11.33 -15.73
N ALA A 105 -0.43 12.53 -15.14
CA ALA A 105 0.63 13.17 -14.37
C ALA A 105 1.07 12.30 -13.19
N PHE A 106 0.11 11.78 -12.42
CA PHE A 106 0.39 10.94 -11.26
C PHE A 106 1.09 9.63 -11.65
N LYS A 107 0.63 8.99 -12.73
CA LYS A 107 1.24 7.79 -13.33
C LYS A 107 2.72 8.02 -13.68
N GLU A 108 3.04 9.12 -14.36
CA GLU A 108 4.42 9.44 -14.76
C GLU A 108 5.31 9.70 -13.55
N VAL A 109 4.81 10.44 -12.55
CA VAL A 109 5.51 10.72 -11.29
C VAL A 109 5.83 9.41 -10.54
N VAL A 110 4.83 8.57 -10.29
CA VAL A 110 5.03 7.30 -9.57
C VAL A 110 5.98 6.39 -10.34
N ALA A 111 5.85 6.32 -11.67
CA ALA A 111 6.73 5.49 -12.49
C ALA A 111 8.19 5.94 -12.40
N GLU A 112 8.45 7.25 -12.37
CA GLU A 112 9.80 7.78 -12.21
C GLU A 112 10.38 7.44 -10.84
N LEU A 113 9.62 7.66 -9.76
CA LEU A 113 10.05 7.36 -8.40
C LEU A 113 10.36 5.87 -8.23
N VAL A 114 9.47 5.00 -8.69
CA VAL A 114 9.65 3.54 -8.61
C VAL A 114 10.86 3.07 -9.43
N ARG A 115 11.12 3.66 -10.61
CA ARG A 115 12.33 3.36 -11.40
C ARG A 115 13.61 3.72 -10.64
N ASN A 116 13.58 4.85 -9.95
CA ASN A 116 14.70 5.36 -9.15
C ASN A 116 14.77 4.77 -7.74
N LYS A 117 13.94 3.75 -7.43
CA LYS A 117 13.87 3.08 -6.13
C LYS A 117 13.51 4.03 -4.97
N VAL A 118 12.81 5.12 -5.28
CA VAL A 118 12.22 6.04 -4.31
C VAL A 118 10.79 5.58 -4.06
N ILE A 119 10.41 5.36 -2.80
CA ILE A 119 9.04 4.92 -2.48
C ILE A 119 8.14 6.13 -2.30
N PRO A 120 7.12 6.32 -3.16
CA PRO A 120 6.09 7.32 -2.96
C PRO A 120 5.21 6.95 -1.76
N ILE A 121 5.06 7.91 -0.86
CA ILE A 121 4.06 7.96 0.20
C ILE A 121 2.99 8.94 -0.27
N VAL A 122 1.90 8.41 -0.80
CA VAL A 122 0.83 9.17 -1.44
C VAL A 122 -0.21 9.54 -0.39
N ILE A 123 -0.42 10.83 -0.19
CA ILE A 123 -1.57 11.35 0.56
C ILE A 123 -2.55 11.84 -0.50
N GLY A 124 -3.56 11.04 -0.80
CA GLY A 124 -4.52 11.31 -1.86
C GLY A 124 -5.80 11.98 -1.36
N GLY A 125 -6.64 12.35 -2.31
CA GLY A 125 -8.06 12.57 -2.07
C GLY A 125 -8.81 11.24 -2.21
N SER A 126 -9.43 11.01 -3.36
CA SER A 126 -10.25 9.81 -3.59
C SER A 126 -9.43 8.56 -3.98
N GLN A 127 -9.97 7.38 -3.69
CA GLN A 127 -9.24 6.10 -3.82
C GLN A 127 -9.10 5.59 -5.26
N ASP A 128 -9.82 6.15 -6.24
CA ASP A 128 -9.60 5.89 -7.67
C ASP A 128 -8.16 6.16 -8.11
N LEU A 129 -7.43 7.00 -7.38
CA LEU A 129 -6.00 7.23 -7.56
C LEU A 129 -5.17 5.93 -7.48
N THR A 130 -5.65 4.88 -6.81
CA THR A 130 -5.03 3.55 -6.83
C THR A 130 -4.95 2.97 -8.24
N TYR A 131 -5.92 3.25 -9.13
CA TYR A 131 -5.84 2.87 -10.54
C TYR A 131 -4.68 3.60 -11.25
N ALA A 132 -4.54 4.90 -11.05
CA ALA A 132 -3.44 5.67 -11.63
C ALA A 132 -2.06 5.25 -11.08
N ASN A 133 -1.98 4.89 -9.80
CA ASN A 133 -0.79 4.29 -9.17
C ASN A 133 -0.46 2.93 -9.82
N TYR A 134 -1.46 2.07 -10.04
CA TYR A 134 -1.31 0.80 -10.78
C TYR A 134 -0.76 1.01 -12.20
N LEU A 135 -1.28 1.99 -12.95
CA LEU A 135 -0.82 2.29 -14.31
C LEU A 135 0.66 2.69 -14.37
N ALA A 136 1.24 3.19 -13.27
CA ALA A 136 2.67 3.47 -13.22
C ALA A 136 3.52 2.20 -13.40
N TYR A 137 3.01 1.04 -12.99
CA TYR A 137 3.72 -0.23 -13.10
C TYR A 137 3.67 -0.84 -14.50
N GLU A 138 2.66 -0.48 -15.30
CA GLU A 138 2.68 -0.70 -16.75
C GLU A 138 3.86 0.03 -17.39
N ASN A 139 4.04 1.32 -17.07
CA ASN A 139 5.18 2.12 -17.53
C ASN A 139 6.55 1.56 -17.09
N VAL A 140 6.60 0.97 -15.88
CA VAL A 140 7.81 0.31 -15.35
C VAL A 140 8.00 -1.08 -15.99
N GLY A 141 6.96 -1.65 -16.61
CA GLY A 141 6.96 -3.00 -17.18
C GLY A 141 6.98 -4.10 -16.13
N ARG A 142 6.39 -3.86 -14.95
CA ARG A 142 6.44 -4.75 -13.79
C ARG A 142 5.06 -5.27 -13.44
N VAL A 143 4.91 -6.60 -13.40
CA VAL A 143 3.70 -7.24 -12.86
C VAL A 143 3.76 -7.20 -11.33
N ILE A 144 2.68 -6.75 -10.69
CA ILE A 144 2.64 -6.42 -9.27
C ILE A 144 1.49 -7.08 -8.50
N ASN A 145 1.64 -7.06 -7.18
CA ASN A 145 0.56 -7.34 -6.25
C ASN A 145 0.06 -6.04 -5.62
N ILE A 146 -1.26 -5.93 -5.45
CA ILE A 146 -1.91 -4.84 -4.73
C ILE A 146 -2.53 -5.41 -3.46
N ALA A 147 -2.31 -4.75 -2.32
CA ALA A 147 -3.12 -4.95 -1.12
C ALA A 147 -3.95 -3.69 -0.86
N ALA A 148 -5.22 -3.87 -0.49
CA ALA A 148 -6.12 -2.80 -0.12
C ALA A 148 -6.66 -3.03 1.30
N ILE A 149 -6.55 -2.03 2.17
CA ILE A 149 -7.21 -2.03 3.47
C ILE A 149 -8.52 -1.26 3.32
N ASP A 150 -9.63 -2.00 3.25
CA ASP A 150 -10.88 -1.47 2.72
C ASP A 150 -12.09 -2.26 3.24
N PRO A 151 -13.21 -1.60 3.64
CA PRO A 151 -14.43 -2.30 4.04
C PRO A 151 -15.18 -2.93 2.85
N MET A 152 -14.89 -2.53 1.61
CA MET A 152 -15.52 -2.92 0.34
C MET A 152 -14.48 -3.45 -0.66
N PHE A 153 -14.93 -3.89 -1.84
CA PHE A 153 -14.03 -4.31 -2.93
C PHE A 153 -13.89 -3.27 -4.04
N ASP A 154 -14.80 -2.29 -4.12
CA ASP A 154 -14.83 -1.24 -5.14
C ASP A 154 -14.84 -1.78 -6.59
N LEU A 155 -15.73 -2.72 -6.83
CA LEU A 155 -15.99 -3.29 -8.16
C LEU A 155 -17.03 -2.49 -8.96
N GLY A 156 -17.79 -1.60 -8.30
CA GLY A 156 -18.84 -0.80 -8.93
C GLY A 156 -20.02 -1.63 -9.48
N HIS A 157 -20.95 -0.93 -10.13
CA HIS A 157 -22.07 -1.55 -10.86
C HIS A 157 -21.84 -1.54 -12.37
N ASP A 158 -21.19 -0.50 -12.89
CA ASP A 158 -20.76 -0.40 -14.28
C ASP A 158 -19.24 -0.59 -14.33
N GLU A 159 -18.80 -1.65 -15.00
CA GLU A 159 -17.39 -2.02 -15.11
C GLU A 159 -16.56 -1.01 -15.94
N HIS A 160 -17.22 -0.09 -16.66
CA HIS A 160 -16.57 0.94 -17.46
C HIS A 160 -16.39 2.26 -16.74
N GLU A 161 -17.15 2.52 -15.67
CA GLU A 161 -16.99 3.73 -14.87
C GLU A 161 -15.71 3.64 -14.04
N LEU A 162 -14.98 4.75 -13.92
CA LEU A 162 -13.80 4.85 -13.07
C LEU A 162 -14.05 5.92 -12.01
N ASN A 163 -14.36 5.46 -10.80
CA ASN A 163 -14.53 6.26 -9.60
C ASN A 163 -14.00 5.50 -8.37
N SER A 164 -14.09 6.10 -7.19
CA SER A 164 -13.57 5.53 -5.95
C SER A 164 -14.22 4.19 -5.56
N GLN A 165 -15.41 3.88 -6.08
CA GLN A 165 -16.16 2.65 -5.82
C GLN A 165 -16.06 1.61 -6.97
N SER A 166 -15.31 1.89 -8.04
CA SER A 166 -15.19 0.99 -9.21
C SER A 166 -13.75 0.79 -9.73
N TYR A 167 -12.76 1.39 -9.07
CA TYR A 167 -11.37 1.36 -9.54
C TYR A 167 -10.81 -0.06 -9.67
N LEU A 168 -11.24 -1.01 -8.84
CA LEU A 168 -10.73 -2.39 -8.91
C LEU A 168 -11.18 -3.07 -10.20
N SER A 169 -12.43 -2.90 -10.62
CA SER A 169 -12.93 -3.42 -11.90
C SER A 169 -12.13 -2.88 -13.08
N ARG A 170 -11.77 -1.58 -13.03
CA ARG A 170 -10.92 -0.95 -14.05
C ARG A 170 -9.50 -1.54 -14.09
N ILE A 171 -8.93 -1.91 -12.94
CA ILE A 171 -7.64 -2.62 -12.88
C ILE A 171 -7.78 -4.03 -13.48
N ILE A 172 -8.80 -4.79 -13.09
CA ILE A 172 -9.03 -6.18 -13.54
C ILE A 172 -9.19 -6.25 -15.05
N LEU A 173 -9.93 -5.31 -15.64
CA LEU A 173 -10.22 -5.25 -17.07
C LEU A 173 -9.10 -4.60 -17.89
N HIS A 174 -8.08 -4.01 -17.26
CA HIS A 174 -7.00 -3.32 -17.97
C HIS A 174 -6.19 -4.29 -18.84
N GLN A 175 -5.91 -3.89 -20.09
CA GLN A 175 -5.13 -4.68 -21.03
C GLN A 175 -4.01 -3.83 -21.66
N PRO A 176 -2.75 -4.30 -21.63
CA PRO A 176 -2.28 -5.56 -21.03
C PRO A 176 -2.33 -5.51 -19.49
N ASN A 177 -2.61 -6.66 -18.85
CA ASN A 177 -2.76 -6.74 -17.40
C ASN A 177 -1.40 -6.89 -16.69
N PHE A 178 -1.14 -6.02 -15.71
CA PHE A 178 0.04 -6.02 -14.83
C PHE A 178 -0.29 -6.38 -13.37
N LEU A 179 -1.53 -6.76 -13.07
CA LEU A 179 -1.94 -7.28 -11.77
C LEU A 179 -1.73 -8.80 -11.72
N PHE A 180 -0.91 -9.26 -10.78
CA PHE A 180 -0.74 -10.69 -10.48
C PHE A 180 -1.67 -11.12 -9.33
N ASN A 181 -1.68 -10.37 -8.23
CA ASN A 181 -2.56 -10.62 -7.10
C ASN A 181 -3.19 -9.35 -6.58
N TYR A 182 -4.43 -9.48 -6.13
CA TYR A 182 -5.08 -8.49 -5.29
C TYR A 182 -5.44 -9.12 -3.95
N THR A 183 -5.20 -8.38 -2.88
CA THR A 183 -5.54 -8.77 -1.52
C THR A 183 -6.37 -7.69 -0.86
N ASN A 184 -7.65 -7.96 -0.61
CA ASN A 184 -8.47 -7.09 0.22
C ASN A 184 -8.38 -7.53 1.69
N ILE A 185 -8.13 -6.58 2.58
CA ILE A 185 -7.96 -6.80 4.02
C ILE A 185 -8.95 -5.91 4.76
N GLY A 186 -9.88 -6.53 5.47
CA GLY A 186 -10.83 -5.80 6.31
C GLY A 186 -12.24 -5.64 5.75
N TYR A 187 -12.59 -6.31 4.65
CA TYR A 187 -13.97 -6.20 4.16
C TYR A 187 -15.00 -6.62 5.19
N GLN A 188 -16.19 -6.04 5.07
CA GLN A 188 -17.32 -6.33 5.93
C GLN A 188 -18.45 -6.89 5.06
N THR A 189 -18.92 -8.10 5.35
CA THR A 189 -19.86 -8.86 4.49
C THR A 189 -21.16 -8.10 4.15
N TYR A 190 -21.60 -7.17 5.01
CA TYR A 190 -22.80 -6.39 4.74
C TYR A 190 -22.60 -5.22 3.75
N PHE A 191 -21.35 -4.93 3.37
CA PHE A 191 -21.02 -3.97 2.29
C PHE A 191 -20.61 -4.67 1.00
N VAL A 192 -20.55 -6.00 0.97
CA VAL A 192 -20.05 -6.77 -0.18
C VAL A 192 -21.08 -7.82 -0.57
N ASP A 193 -21.57 -7.74 -1.80
CA ASP A 193 -22.52 -8.71 -2.34
C ASP A 193 -21.87 -10.08 -2.61
N GLN A 194 -22.71 -11.09 -2.86
CA GLN A 194 -22.24 -12.46 -3.06
C GLN A 194 -21.56 -12.66 -4.42
N GLU A 195 -21.99 -11.96 -5.46
CA GLU A 195 -21.43 -12.07 -6.81
C GLU A 195 -19.99 -11.55 -6.82
N SER A 196 -19.76 -10.41 -6.16
CA SER A 196 -18.43 -9.85 -5.90
C SER A 196 -17.51 -10.84 -5.19
N GLN A 197 -17.98 -11.52 -4.13
CA GLN A 197 -17.17 -12.54 -3.45
C GLN A 197 -16.83 -13.74 -4.35
N VAL A 198 -17.78 -14.18 -5.18
CA VAL A 198 -17.55 -15.26 -6.15
C VAL A 198 -16.55 -14.83 -7.22
N LEU A 199 -16.66 -13.59 -7.73
CA LEU A 199 -15.71 -13.03 -8.69
C LEU A 199 -14.29 -13.02 -8.12
N MET A 200 -14.10 -12.48 -6.92
CA MET A 200 -12.77 -12.44 -6.27
C MET A 200 -12.18 -13.84 -6.10
N LYS A 201 -13.00 -14.83 -5.72
CA LYS A 201 -12.57 -16.23 -5.60
C LYS A 201 -12.17 -16.83 -6.95
N ASN A 202 -12.96 -16.59 -8.00
CA ASN A 202 -12.70 -17.11 -9.35
C ASN A 202 -11.43 -16.50 -9.98
N LEU A 203 -11.08 -15.26 -9.60
CA LEU A 203 -9.83 -14.61 -9.98
C LEU A 203 -8.65 -15.02 -9.07
N TYR A 204 -8.87 -15.94 -8.13
CA TYR A 204 -7.90 -16.38 -7.13
C TYR A 204 -7.31 -15.21 -6.33
N PHE A 205 -8.10 -14.15 -6.09
CA PHE A 205 -7.72 -13.06 -5.20
C PHE A 205 -7.93 -13.44 -3.73
N ASP A 206 -7.26 -12.69 -2.87
CA ASP A 206 -7.36 -12.85 -1.43
C ASP A 206 -8.33 -11.84 -0.86
N VAL A 207 -9.28 -12.30 -0.06
CA VAL A 207 -10.26 -11.43 0.61
C VAL A 207 -10.36 -11.86 2.07
N PHE A 208 -10.04 -10.95 2.99
CA PHE A 208 -9.99 -11.23 4.41
C PHE A 208 -10.99 -10.37 5.17
N ARG A 209 -11.97 -11.02 5.79
CA ARG A 209 -13.02 -10.33 6.56
C ARG A 209 -12.42 -9.69 7.81
N LEU A 210 -12.86 -8.47 8.15
CA LEU A 210 -12.38 -7.70 9.31
C LEU A 210 -12.27 -8.53 10.60
N GLY A 211 -13.31 -9.30 10.94
CA GLY A 211 -13.32 -10.10 12.17
C GLY A 211 -12.23 -11.17 12.23
N ASN A 212 -11.89 -11.78 11.09
CA ASN A 212 -10.85 -12.80 11.01
C ASN A 212 -9.46 -12.16 11.12
N VAL A 213 -9.27 -11.03 10.44
CA VAL A 213 -8.02 -10.27 10.49
C VAL A 213 -7.72 -9.81 11.91
N ARG A 214 -8.71 -9.20 12.58
CA ARG A 214 -8.54 -8.68 13.94
C ARG A 214 -8.35 -9.78 14.99
N ALA A 215 -8.84 -11.00 14.73
CA ALA A 215 -8.60 -12.14 15.60
C ALA A 215 -7.14 -12.61 15.59
N ASN A 216 -6.41 -12.35 14.50
CA ASN A 216 -4.98 -12.63 14.39
C ASN A 216 -4.26 -11.60 13.50
N MET A 217 -3.89 -10.47 14.09
CA MET A 217 -3.25 -9.37 13.37
C MET A 217 -1.85 -9.72 12.82
N GLU A 218 -1.19 -10.76 13.33
CA GLU A 218 0.12 -11.20 12.83
C GLU A 218 0.02 -11.73 11.39
N GLU A 219 -1.12 -12.31 11.01
CA GLU A 219 -1.36 -12.80 9.65
C GLU A 219 -1.43 -11.68 8.60
N VAL A 220 -1.57 -10.41 9.01
CA VAL A 220 -1.51 -9.28 8.08
C VAL A 220 -0.10 -9.03 7.57
N GLU A 221 0.94 -9.39 8.34
CA GLU A 221 2.34 -9.20 7.95
C GLU A 221 2.64 -9.87 6.59
N PRO A 222 2.40 -11.18 6.38
CA PRO A 222 2.68 -11.81 5.09
C PRO A 222 1.79 -11.26 3.96
N MET A 223 0.53 -10.86 4.24
CA MET A 223 -0.37 -10.28 3.24
C MET A 223 0.21 -8.97 2.68
N VAL A 224 0.59 -8.05 3.58
CA VAL A 224 1.12 -6.73 3.21
C VAL A 224 2.56 -6.85 2.69
N ARG A 225 3.37 -7.77 3.23
CA ARG A 225 4.71 -8.06 2.72
C ARG A 225 4.69 -8.56 1.28
N ASN A 226 3.62 -9.20 0.85
CA ASN A 226 3.50 -9.68 -0.53
C ASN A 226 3.10 -8.59 -1.53
N ALA A 227 2.71 -7.39 -1.07
CA ALA A 227 2.25 -6.30 -1.92
C ALA A 227 3.41 -5.46 -2.50
N ASP A 228 3.25 -4.97 -3.72
CA ASP A 228 4.06 -3.91 -4.31
C ASP A 228 3.39 -2.53 -4.10
N ILE A 229 2.05 -2.47 -4.12
CA ILE A 229 1.22 -1.29 -3.77
C ILE A 229 0.36 -1.61 -2.54
N LEU A 230 0.32 -0.70 -1.57
CA LEU A 230 -0.67 -0.71 -0.49
C LEU A 230 -1.63 0.49 -0.64
N SER A 231 -2.92 0.22 -0.82
CA SER A 231 -4.00 1.21 -0.82
C SER A 231 -4.74 1.18 0.52
N ILE A 232 -4.95 2.34 1.15
CA ILE A 232 -5.64 2.43 2.43
C ILE A 232 -6.84 3.37 2.30
N ASP A 233 -8.03 2.84 2.52
CA ASP A 233 -9.27 3.60 2.68
C ASP A 233 -9.44 4.00 4.16
N LEU A 234 -9.72 5.27 4.46
CA LEU A 234 -10.07 5.72 5.80
C LEU A 234 -11.32 5.01 6.36
N ALA A 235 -12.30 4.66 5.51
CA ALA A 235 -13.54 4.00 5.90
C ALA A 235 -13.33 2.59 6.47
N SER A 236 -12.13 2.00 6.30
CA SER A 236 -11.74 0.74 6.94
C SER A 236 -11.53 0.87 8.45
N ILE A 237 -11.37 2.10 8.96
CA ILE A 237 -11.10 2.43 10.35
C ILE A 237 -12.43 2.77 11.04
N ARG A 238 -12.56 2.41 12.33
CA ARG A 238 -13.75 2.77 13.12
C ARG A 238 -13.94 4.29 13.13
N HIS A 239 -15.17 4.74 12.95
CA HIS A 239 -15.56 6.14 13.05
C HIS A 239 -15.10 6.80 14.36
N SER A 240 -15.06 6.07 15.48
CA SER A 240 -14.59 6.62 16.76
C SER A 240 -13.10 6.99 16.74
N GLU A 241 -12.31 6.36 15.87
CA GLU A 241 -10.88 6.59 15.68
C GLU A 241 -10.61 7.54 14.50
N ALA A 242 -11.40 7.46 13.44
CA ALA A 242 -11.27 8.24 12.22
C ALA A 242 -12.64 8.63 11.63
N PRO A 243 -13.24 9.74 12.07
CA PRO A 243 -14.57 10.17 11.59
C PRO A 243 -14.57 10.81 10.19
N ALA A 244 -13.41 11.12 9.60
CA ALA A 244 -13.30 12.01 8.44
C ALA A 244 -13.58 11.35 7.08
N SER A 245 -14.66 10.59 6.94
CA SER A 245 -15.10 10.03 5.65
C SER A 245 -16.62 9.89 5.63
N GLU A 246 -17.25 10.16 4.49
CA GLU A 246 -18.68 9.93 4.28
C GLU A 246 -19.07 8.46 4.44
N GLN A 247 -18.13 7.54 4.23
CA GLN A 247 -18.35 6.09 4.35
C GLN A 247 -17.92 5.54 5.73
N SER A 248 -17.62 6.41 6.68
CA SER A 248 -17.21 5.99 8.04
C SER A 248 -18.28 5.13 8.71
N SER A 249 -17.85 4.02 9.31
CA SER A 249 -18.71 3.04 9.96
C SER A 249 -18.37 2.90 11.44
N PRO A 250 -19.34 2.55 12.32
CA PRO A 250 -19.04 2.27 13.73
C PRO A 250 -18.08 1.08 13.91
N ASN A 251 -17.97 0.19 12.93
CA ASN A 251 -17.07 -0.96 12.94
C ASN A 251 -15.97 -0.81 11.89
N GLY A 252 -14.77 -1.21 12.27
CA GLY A 252 -13.54 -1.08 11.48
C GLY A 252 -12.34 -1.53 12.32
N PHE A 253 -11.15 -1.27 11.79
CA PHE A 253 -9.90 -1.38 12.54
C PHE A 253 -9.81 -0.29 13.61
N TYR A 254 -9.08 -0.60 14.69
CA TYR A 254 -8.61 0.42 15.63
C TYR A 254 -7.40 1.17 15.06
N GLY A 255 -7.15 2.38 15.57
CA GLY A 255 -6.01 3.19 15.12
C GLY A 255 -4.66 2.49 15.32
N GLU A 256 -4.47 1.77 16.44
CA GLU A 256 -3.25 0.99 16.67
C GLU A 256 -3.08 -0.19 15.71
N GLU A 257 -4.18 -0.83 15.30
CA GLU A 257 -4.16 -1.93 14.33
C GLU A 257 -3.69 -1.41 12.97
N MET A 258 -4.16 -0.24 12.54
CA MET A 258 -3.71 0.41 11.31
C MET A 258 -2.24 0.84 11.36
N CYS A 259 -1.79 1.36 12.50
CA CYS A 259 -0.37 1.67 12.72
C CYS A 259 0.51 0.41 12.60
N GLN A 260 0.04 -0.73 13.15
CA GLN A 260 0.72 -2.02 13.03
C GLN A 260 0.81 -2.48 11.56
N ILE A 261 -0.29 -2.35 10.80
CA ILE A 261 -0.33 -2.67 9.36
C ILE A 261 0.67 -1.81 8.58
N CYS A 262 0.68 -0.49 8.81
CA CYS A 262 1.63 0.42 8.16
C CYS A 262 3.07 0.11 8.54
N ARG A 263 3.33 -0.32 9.78
CA ARG A 263 4.66 -0.77 10.20
C ARG A 263 5.09 -2.04 9.45
N TYR A 264 4.21 -3.02 9.27
CA TYR A 264 4.48 -4.20 8.44
C TYR A 264 4.75 -3.83 6.99
N ALA A 265 3.99 -2.89 6.43
CA ALA A 265 4.23 -2.34 5.10
C ALA A 265 5.63 -1.72 4.98
N GLY A 266 6.05 -0.96 5.99
CA GLY A 266 7.39 -0.40 6.07
C GLY A 266 8.48 -1.46 6.07
N LEU A 267 8.30 -2.57 6.80
CA LEU A 267 9.25 -3.69 6.88
C LEU A 267 9.37 -4.53 5.59
N SER A 268 8.47 -4.34 4.62
CA SER A 268 8.45 -5.12 3.39
C SER A 268 9.51 -4.63 2.41
N ASP A 269 10.43 -5.50 1.99
CA ASP A 269 11.39 -5.19 0.91
C ASP A 269 10.73 -5.15 -0.49
N LYS A 270 9.51 -5.70 -0.62
CA LYS A 270 8.76 -5.76 -1.89
C LYS A 270 7.90 -4.53 -2.14
N LEU A 271 7.42 -3.87 -1.08
CA LEU A 271 6.54 -2.71 -1.21
C LEU A 271 7.29 -1.53 -1.82
N THR A 272 6.70 -0.96 -2.87
CA THR A 272 7.28 0.14 -3.65
C THR A 272 6.34 1.34 -3.78
N SER A 273 5.12 1.30 -3.23
CA SER A 273 4.19 2.43 -3.19
C SER A 273 3.16 2.22 -2.07
N ILE A 274 2.81 3.29 -1.35
CA ILE A 274 1.74 3.28 -0.33
C ILE A 274 0.89 4.53 -0.49
N GLY A 275 -0.44 4.37 -0.43
CA GLY A 275 -1.40 5.46 -0.54
C GLY A 275 -2.43 5.47 0.57
N PHE A 276 -2.80 6.67 1.00
CA PHE A 276 -3.79 6.97 2.02
C PHE A 276 -4.90 7.83 1.39
N TYR A 277 -6.14 7.37 1.42
CA TYR A 277 -7.25 7.94 0.63
C TYR A 277 -8.52 8.13 1.46
N GLU A 278 -9.49 8.85 0.88
CA GLU A 278 -10.84 9.06 1.42
C GLU A 278 -10.91 9.86 2.73
N LEU A 279 -9.81 10.48 3.17
CA LEU A 279 -9.86 11.46 4.23
C LEU A 279 -10.49 12.76 3.73
N ASN A 280 -11.58 13.18 4.35
CA ASN A 280 -12.27 14.42 4.06
C ASN A 280 -12.19 15.38 5.27
N PRO A 281 -11.31 16.39 5.22
CA PRO A 281 -11.13 17.30 6.35
C PRO A 281 -12.38 18.04 6.81
N SER A 282 -13.39 18.21 5.94
CA SER A 282 -14.64 18.86 6.32
C SER A 282 -15.46 18.06 7.34
N LEU A 283 -15.21 16.75 7.42
CA LEU A 283 -15.81 15.83 8.37
C LEU A 283 -14.90 15.51 9.56
N ASP A 284 -13.66 16.01 9.56
CA ASP A 284 -12.67 15.65 10.57
C ASP A 284 -12.83 16.49 11.84
N HIS A 285 -13.18 15.83 12.94
CA HIS A 285 -13.32 16.51 14.22
C HIS A 285 -11.94 16.77 14.83
N GLN A 286 -11.52 18.04 14.86
CA GLN A 286 -10.24 18.50 15.42
C GLN A 286 -8.99 17.86 14.76
N GLY A 287 -9.09 17.45 13.50
CA GLY A 287 -7.98 16.83 12.78
C GLY A 287 -7.63 15.41 13.27
N GLN A 288 -8.57 14.72 13.92
CA GLN A 288 -8.33 13.40 14.52
C GLN A 288 -7.87 12.37 13.48
N SER A 289 -8.56 12.29 12.35
CA SER A 289 -8.26 11.36 11.27
C SER A 289 -6.97 11.74 10.55
N ALA A 290 -6.75 13.04 10.32
CA ALA A 290 -5.51 13.56 9.74
C ALA A 290 -4.31 13.24 10.63
N PHE A 291 -4.49 13.31 11.94
CA PHE A 291 -3.46 12.93 12.89
C PHE A 291 -3.19 11.42 12.91
N LEU A 292 -4.23 10.59 12.80
CA LEU A 292 -4.07 9.15 12.69
C LEU A 292 -3.28 8.77 11.42
N TYR A 293 -3.60 9.36 10.27
CA TYR A 293 -2.82 9.18 9.04
C TYR A 293 -1.36 9.61 9.19
N ALA A 294 -1.10 10.74 9.87
CA ALA A 294 0.25 11.14 10.20
C ALA A 294 1.01 10.10 11.04
N GLN A 295 0.34 9.47 12.02
CA GLN A 295 0.92 8.39 12.84
C GLN A 295 1.16 7.13 12.01
N MET A 296 0.23 6.76 11.13
CA MET A 296 0.36 5.61 10.22
C MET A 296 1.56 5.79 9.28
N ILE A 297 1.73 6.98 8.68
CA ILE A 297 2.91 7.33 7.88
C ILE A 297 4.19 7.24 8.74
N TRP A 298 4.15 7.74 9.97
CA TRP A 298 5.29 7.63 10.89
C TRP A 298 5.68 6.17 11.15
N TYR A 299 4.72 5.28 11.41
CA TYR A 299 4.98 3.84 11.60
C TYR A 299 5.44 3.15 10.31
N PHE A 300 4.99 3.60 9.14
CA PHE A 300 5.54 3.15 7.87
C PHE A 300 7.02 3.51 7.75
N ILE A 301 7.41 4.74 8.07
CA ILE A 301 8.81 5.17 8.07
C ILE A 301 9.62 4.35 9.11
N ASP A 302 9.06 4.10 10.30
CA ASP A 302 9.69 3.24 11.30
C ASP A 302 9.97 1.84 10.76
N GLY A 303 8.97 1.22 10.11
CA GLY A 303 9.13 -0.06 9.45
C GLY A 303 10.19 -0.02 8.36
N PHE A 304 10.18 1.02 7.51
CA PHE A 304 11.14 1.20 6.41
C PHE A 304 12.59 1.25 6.90
N VAL A 305 12.85 2.03 7.96
CA VAL A 305 14.20 2.14 8.55
C VAL A 305 14.68 0.83 9.15
N ASN A 306 13.77 -0.08 9.49
CA ASN A 306 14.06 -1.39 10.09
C ASN A 306 13.98 -2.55 9.08
N ARG A 307 13.94 -2.28 7.77
CA ARG A 307 14.00 -3.32 6.73
C ARG A 307 15.25 -4.19 6.91
N GLN A 308 15.06 -5.49 6.79
CA GLN A 308 16.13 -6.49 6.97
C GLN A 308 16.78 -6.90 5.64
N HIS A 309 16.21 -6.49 4.50
CA HIS A 309 16.68 -6.84 3.17
C HIS A 309 16.85 -8.35 3.01
N ASP A 310 15.77 -9.06 3.31
CA ASP A 310 15.73 -10.52 3.38
C ASP A 310 14.62 -11.11 2.50
N PHE A 311 14.30 -10.41 1.41
CA PHE A 311 13.56 -11.02 0.33
C PHE A 311 14.39 -12.16 -0.31
N PRO A 312 13.83 -13.36 -0.52
CA PRO A 312 14.57 -14.45 -1.14
C PRO A 312 15.04 -14.11 -2.55
N GLU A 313 16.35 -14.20 -2.77
CA GLU A 313 16.98 -14.21 -4.08
C GLU A 313 17.56 -15.61 -4.35
N GLN A 314 17.80 -15.96 -5.61
CA GLN A 314 18.38 -17.27 -5.96
C GLN A 314 19.74 -17.45 -5.26
N ASP A 315 19.95 -18.63 -4.67
CA ASP A 315 21.22 -19.08 -4.08
C ASP A 315 21.77 -18.17 -2.97
N ASN A 316 20.92 -17.76 -2.03
CA ASN A 316 21.34 -17.04 -0.83
C ASN A 316 21.42 -17.97 0.41
N ASP A 317 22.59 -18.00 1.07
CA ASP A 317 22.84 -18.71 2.33
C ASP A 317 22.14 -18.08 3.56
N ASP A 318 21.44 -16.96 3.39
CA ASP A 318 20.68 -16.26 4.43
C ASP A 318 19.42 -17.03 4.89
N PHE A 319 19.09 -18.17 4.27
CA PHE A 319 17.87 -18.92 4.55
C PHE A 319 18.12 -20.34 5.06
N VAL A 320 17.23 -20.81 5.94
CA VAL A 320 17.08 -22.23 6.25
C VAL A 320 15.96 -22.79 5.38
N LYS A 321 16.23 -23.90 4.68
CA LYS A 321 15.30 -24.55 3.76
C LYS A 321 14.60 -25.72 4.44
N PHE A 322 13.28 -25.81 4.30
CA PHE A 322 12.48 -26.93 4.78
C PHE A 322 11.68 -27.49 3.61
N THR A 323 11.88 -28.77 3.31
CA THR A 323 11.16 -29.48 2.25
C THR A 323 10.17 -30.44 2.88
N LEU A 324 8.90 -30.36 2.47
CA LEU A 324 7.82 -31.20 2.97
C LEU A 324 7.17 -31.97 1.81
N HIS A 325 6.82 -33.22 2.08
CA HIS A 325 5.95 -34.02 1.23
C HIS A 325 4.55 -34.02 1.82
N VAL A 326 3.55 -33.74 0.99
CA VAL A 326 2.14 -33.80 1.37
C VAL A 326 1.50 -35.02 0.71
N GLU A 327 0.70 -35.77 1.47
CA GLU A 327 -0.06 -36.91 0.97
C GLU A 327 -0.96 -36.49 -0.19
N ASP A 328 -1.06 -37.34 -1.22
CA ASP A 328 -1.82 -37.08 -2.45
C ASP A 328 -1.43 -35.82 -3.23
N PHE A 329 -0.21 -35.30 -3.00
CA PHE A 329 0.37 -34.18 -3.74
C PHE A 329 1.74 -34.55 -4.33
N ASP A 330 1.85 -34.53 -5.65
CA ASP A 330 3.05 -35.00 -6.38
C ASP A 330 4.27 -34.07 -6.24
N GLU A 331 4.08 -32.83 -5.82
CA GLU A 331 5.15 -31.82 -5.70
C GLU A 331 5.59 -31.62 -4.24
N GLU A 332 6.86 -31.27 -4.04
CA GLU A 332 7.37 -30.93 -2.72
C GLU A 332 7.02 -29.47 -2.37
N LEU A 333 6.57 -29.24 -1.13
CA LEU A 333 6.44 -27.89 -0.60
C LEU A 333 7.80 -27.43 -0.03
N LEU A 334 8.34 -26.36 -0.58
CA LEU A 334 9.57 -25.74 -0.11
C LEU A 334 9.27 -24.47 0.69
N PHE A 335 9.68 -24.46 1.96
CA PHE A 335 9.65 -23.30 2.83
C PHE A 335 11.06 -22.75 3.07
N LEU A 336 11.17 -21.43 3.13
CA LEU A 336 12.38 -20.69 3.44
C LEU A 336 12.15 -19.87 4.71
N LYS A 337 13.03 -20.00 5.69
CA LYS A 337 13.06 -19.14 6.88
C LYS A 337 14.29 -18.25 6.84
N SER A 338 14.09 -16.94 6.89
CA SER A 338 15.18 -15.96 6.97
C SER A 338 15.94 -16.11 8.29
N LYS A 339 17.27 -16.21 8.23
CA LYS A 339 18.14 -16.21 9.41
C LYS A 339 18.23 -14.82 10.06
N LYS A 340 17.91 -13.75 9.31
CA LYS A 340 17.97 -12.35 9.75
C LYS A 340 16.71 -11.95 10.52
N SER A 341 15.53 -12.19 9.96
CA SER A 341 14.26 -11.72 10.51
C SER A 341 13.39 -12.82 11.12
N SER A 342 13.75 -14.10 10.91
CA SER A 342 12.89 -15.26 11.19
C SER A 342 11.56 -15.32 10.42
N ARG A 343 11.33 -14.42 9.45
CA ARG A 343 10.17 -14.46 8.55
C ARG A 343 10.23 -15.64 7.60
N TRP A 344 9.06 -16.07 7.13
CA TRP A 344 8.89 -17.23 6.27
C TRP A 344 8.39 -16.89 4.88
N TRP A 345 8.79 -17.73 3.93
CA TRP A 345 8.30 -17.77 2.56
C TRP A 345 8.05 -19.21 2.14
N MET A 346 7.07 -19.40 1.28
CA MET A 346 6.92 -20.61 0.47
C MET A 346 7.48 -20.35 -0.92
N VAL A 347 8.00 -21.39 -1.55
CA VAL A 347 8.46 -21.36 -2.94
C VAL A 347 7.47 -22.14 -3.79
N VAL A 348 6.89 -21.47 -4.78
CA VAL A 348 5.99 -22.06 -5.76
C VAL A 348 6.81 -22.42 -7.00
N GLY A 349 7.01 -23.72 -7.19
CA GLY A 349 7.70 -24.29 -8.35
C GLY A 349 6.78 -24.30 -9.57
N VAL A 350 7.33 -23.96 -10.74
CA VAL A 350 6.62 -24.12 -12.02
C VAL A 350 7.41 -25.08 -12.88
N LYS A 351 6.73 -26.00 -13.56
CA LYS A 351 7.34 -27.04 -14.40
C LYS A 351 8.07 -26.45 -15.62
N ASP A 352 7.64 -25.28 -16.07
CA ASP A 352 8.24 -24.52 -17.17
C ASP A 352 9.08 -23.32 -16.67
N VAL A 353 9.94 -22.80 -17.53
CA VAL A 353 10.73 -21.59 -17.24
C VAL A 353 9.78 -20.42 -17.00
N VAL A 354 9.57 -20.06 -15.73
CA VAL A 354 8.81 -18.87 -15.35
C VAL A 354 9.39 -17.68 -16.09
N SER A 355 8.55 -17.01 -16.88
CA SER A 355 8.94 -15.77 -17.55
C SER A 355 9.57 -14.82 -16.52
N LYS A 356 10.68 -14.16 -16.88
CA LYS A 356 11.42 -13.28 -15.96
C LYS A 356 10.51 -12.29 -15.22
N LYS A 357 9.39 -11.88 -15.84
CA LYS A 357 8.39 -10.97 -15.27
C LYS A 357 7.63 -11.52 -14.04
N TYR A 358 7.51 -12.85 -13.88
CA TYR A 358 6.78 -13.48 -12.77
C TYR A 358 7.69 -14.10 -11.69
N ARG A 359 9.01 -14.13 -11.89
CA ARG A 359 9.95 -14.80 -10.97
C ARG A 359 9.80 -14.37 -9.51
N ARG A 360 9.57 -13.08 -9.24
CA ARG A 360 9.38 -12.56 -7.86
C ARG A 360 8.15 -13.13 -7.16
N HIS A 361 7.15 -13.58 -7.92
CA HIS A 361 5.87 -14.06 -7.39
C HIS A 361 5.91 -15.53 -6.99
N GLN A 362 7.01 -16.23 -7.30
CA GLN A 362 7.25 -17.60 -6.81
C GLN A 362 7.56 -17.64 -5.32
N PHE A 363 8.08 -16.54 -4.76
CA PHE A 363 8.38 -16.43 -3.33
C PHE A 363 7.18 -15.80 -2.63
N VAL A 364 6.38 -16.63 -1.98
CA VAL A 364 5.13 -16.23 -1.35
C VAL A 364 5.38 -16.05 0.15
N PRO A 365 5.33 -14.81 0.69
CA PRO A 365 5.32 -14.58 2.13
C PRO A 365 4.28 -15.46 2.83
N CYS A 366 4.71 -16.14 3.89
CA CYS A 366 3.84 -16.99 4.69
C CYS A 366 4.15 -16.81 6.18
N SER A 367 3.25 -17.30 7.03
CA SER A 367 3.45 -17.35 8.47
C SER A 367 4.05 -18.68 8.90
N TYR A 368 4.32 -18.80 10.21
CA TYR A 368 4.67 -20.09 10.78
C TYR A 368 3.48 -21.05 10.83
N ASP A 369 2.25 -20.52 10.93
CA ASP A 369 1.03 -21.32 10.93
C ASP A 369 0.82 -22.00 9.57
N ASP A 370 1.14 -21.33 8.46
CA ASP A 370 1.16 -21.94 7.12
C ASP A 370 2.11 -23.16 7.08
N TYR A 371 3.28 -23.06 7.72
CA TYR A 371 4.22 -24.18 7.83
C TYR A 371 3.69 -25.31 8.73
N GLN A 372 3.02 -24.98 9.84
CA GLN A 372 2.39 -25.98 10.71
C GLN A 372 1.23 -26.72 10.00
N ALA A 373 0.42 -26.01 9.21
CA ALA A 373 -0.64 -26.61 8.40
C ALA A 373 -0.05 -27.63 7.40
N ALA A 374 1.04 -27.26 6.71
CA ALA A 374 1.73 -28.17 5.80
C ALA A 374 2.30 -29.43 6.49
N LEU A 375 2.79 -29.32 7.73
CA LEU A 375 3.19 -30.49 8.53
C LEU A 375 2.02 -31.42 8.85
N ASN A 376 0.81 -30.87 8.92
CA ASN A 376 -0.44 -31.61 9.15
C ASN A 376 -1.10 -32.08 7.84
N GLN A 377 -0.34 -32.17 6.73
CA GLN A 377 -0.82 -32.62 5.42
C GLN A 377 -1.82 -31.67 4.75
N GLU A 378 -1.86 -30.39 5.15
CA GLU A 378 -2.72 -29.37 4.54
C GLU A 378 -1.90 -28.41 3.67
N ILE A 379 -2.22 -28.31 2.38
CA ILE A 379 -1.56 -27.35 1.48
C ILE A 379 -2.07 -25.95 1.80
N PRO A 380 -1.19 -24.98 2.13
CA PRO A 380 -1.63 -23.61 2.43
C PRO A 380 -2.32 -22.95 1.24
N ASP A 381 -3.47 -22.32 1.50
CA ASP A 381 -4.32 -21.67 0.49
C ASP A 381 -3.54 -20.62 -0.35
N ARG A 382 -2.63 -19.88 0.30
CA ARG A 382 -1.75 -18.89 -0.35
C ARG A 382 -0.84 -19.51 -1.40
N TRP A 383 -0.33 -20.72 -1.15
CA TRP A 383 0.49 -21.46 -2.10
C TRP A 383 -0.34 -21.88 -3.30
N TRP A 384 -1.50 -22.48 -3.03
CA TRP A 384 -2.40 -23.01 -4.07
C TRP A 384 -2.86 -21.92 -5.05
N LYS A 385 -3.28 -20.76 -4.54
CA LYS A 385 -3.72 -19.64 -5.38
C LYS A 385 -2.61 -19.12 -6.29
N VAL A 386 -1.37 -19.04 -5.80
CA VAL A 386 -0.24 -18.60 -6.62
C VAL A 386 0.09 -19.64 -7.68
N GLN A 387 0.02 -20.94 -7.37
CA GLN A 387 0.20 -21.99 -8.36
C GLN A 387 -0.84 -21.91 -9.49
N GLN A 388 -2.12 -21.74 -9.15
CA GLN A 388 -3.19 -21.59 -10.15
C GLN A 388 -2.99 -20.41 -11.10
N LYS A 389 -2.29 -19.35 -10.66
CA LYS A 389 -1.98 -18.17 -11.48
C LYS A 389 -0.72 -18.29 -12.33
N LEU A 390 0.16 -19.22 -11.96
CA LEU A 390 1.42 -19.46 -12.67
C LEU A 390 1.32 -20.60 -13.70
N MET A 391 0.30 -21.45 -13.58
CA MET A 391 -0.15 -22.38 -14.61
C MET A 391 -0.79 -21.62 -15.77
#